data_AF-A0A392PAH9-F1
#
_entry.id   AF-A0A392PAH9-F1
#
_cell.length_a   1.000
_cell.length_b   1.000
_cell.length_c   1.000
_cell.angle_alpha   90.00
_cell.angle_beta   90.00
_cell.angle_gamma   90.00
#
_symmetry.space_group_name_H-M   'P 1'
#
loop_
_entity.id
_entity.type
_entity.pdbx_description
1 polymer ?
#
loop_
_entity_poly.entity_id
_entity_poly.type
_entity_poly.pdbx_seq_one_letter_code
_entity_poly.pdbx_strand_id
1 'polypeptide(L)' 'MAPNAGELIHEAAIALQYDASSEDIARVCHAHPTMSEAVKEAAMATYDKPIHI' A
#
# COMPACT_ATOMS: atom_id res chain seq x y z
N MET A 1 13.12 -4.23 -10.08
CA MET A 1 12.22 -3.06 -10.24
C MET A 1 10.87 -3.60 -10.66
N ALA A 2 9.81 -3.32 -9.89
CA ALA A 2 8.45 -3.73 -10.23
C ALA A 2 7.94 -2.89 -11.42
N PRO A 3 7.11 -3.46 -12.33
CA PRO A 3 6.39 -2.66 -13.30
C PRO A 3 5.55 -1.61 -12.59
N ASN A 4 5.32 -0.45 -13.23
CA ASN A 4 4.39 0.58 -12.74
C ASN A 4 4.73 1.16 -11.35
N ALA A 5 5.97 1.03 -10.86
CA ALA A 5 6.38 1.57 -9.56
C ALA A 5 6.13 3.09 -9.41
N GLY A 6 6.23 3.84 -10.52
CA GLY A 6 5.91 5.27 -10.55
C GLY A 6 4.42 5.59 -10.35
N GLU A 7 3.52 4.66 -10.68
CA GLU A 7 2.09 4.80 -10.41
C GLU A 7 1.78 4.41 -8.96
N LEU A 8 2.45 3.37 -8.43
CA LEU A 8 2.27 2.90 -7.06
C LEU A 8 2.75 3.92 -6.01
N ILE A 9 3.88 4.58 -6.24
CA ILE A 9 4.43 5.56 -5.28
C ILE A 9 3.51 6.76 -5.05
N HIS A 10 2.61 7.05 -6.01
CA HIS A 10 1.67 8.16 -5.90
C HIS A 10 0.73 7.99 -4.69
N GLU A 11 0.29 6.77 -4.41
CA GLU A 11 -0.54 6.46 -3.24
C GLU A 11 0.17 6.81 -1.92
N ALA A 12 1.42 6.36 -1.76
CA ALA A 12 2.23 6.66 -0.58
C ALA A 12 2.54 8.16 -0.45
N ALA A 13 2.75 8.86 -1.57
CA ALA A 13 2.95 10.31 -1.56
C ALA A 13 1.71 11.06 -1.07
N ILE A 14 0.51 10.64 -1.50
CA ILE A 14 -0.76 11.20 -0.98
C ILE A 14 -0.90 10.87 0.51
N ALA A 15 -0.65 9.62 0.92
CA ALA A 15 -0.75 9.22 2.32
C ALA A 15 0.14 10.10 3.23
N LEU A 16 1.39 10.35 2.85
CA LEU A 16 2.29 11.25 3.57
C LEU A 16 1.79 12.70 3.62
N GLN A 17 1.17 13.18 2.54
CA GLN A 17 0.64 14.55 2.50
C GLN A 17 -0.55 14.76 3.46
N TYR A 18 -1.31 13.70 3.73
CA TYR A 18 -2.44 13.71 4.67
C TYR A 18 -2.05 13.19 6.06
N ASP A 19 -0.76 13.00 6.33
CA ASP A 19 -0.24 12.44 7.60
C ASP A 19 -0.90 11.10 7.97
N ALA A 20 -1.20 10.28 6.96
CA ALA A 20 -1.80 8.98 7.14
C ALA A 20 -0.77 7.97 7.67
N SER A 21 -1.24 7.08 8.53
CA SER A 21 -0.45 5.97 9.07
C SER A 21 -0.37 4.79 8.09
N SER A 22 0.55 3.86 8.32
CA SER A 22 0.59 2.60 7.57
C SER A 22 -0.68 1.75 7.75
N GLU A 23 -1.35 1.86 8.90
CA GLU A 23 -2.65 1.25 9.17
C GLU A 23 -3.73 1.74 8.22
N ASP A 24 -3.71 3.04 7.87
CA ASP A 24 -4.68 3.64 6.96
C ASP A 24 -4.55 3.04 5.55
N ILE A 25 -3.32 2.94 5.03
CA ILE A 25 -3.05 2.29 3.72
C ILE A 25 -3.45 0.81 3.77
N ALA A 26 -3.11 0.10 4.85
CA ALA A 26 -3.43 -1.31 5.02
C ALA A 26 -4.95 -1.58 5.01
N ARG A 27 -5.76 -0.66 5.54
CA ARG A 27 -7.22 -0.79 5.63
C ARG A 27 -7.97 -0.33 4.39
N VAL A 28 -7.32 0.39 3.47
CA VAL A 28 -7.93 0.79 2.21
C VAL A 28 -8.19 -0.43 1.32
N CYS A 29 -9.37 -0.47 0.71
CA CYS A 29 -9.72 -1.49 -0.29
C CYS A 29 -8.94 -1.27 -1.58
N HIS A 30 -7.98 -2.16 -1.82
CA HIS A 30 -7.25 -2.23 -3.07
C HIS A 30 -8.01 -3.10 -4.06
N ALA A 31 -7.99 -2.72 -5.34
CA ALA A 31 -8.62 -3.50 -6.39
C ALA A 31 -7.90 -4.85 -6.56
N HIS A 32 -8.66 -5.93 -6.69
CA HIS A 32 -8.12 -7.27 -6.94
C HIS A 32 -8.52 -7.75 -8.35
N PRO A 33 -7.60 -8.30 -9.17
CA PRO A 33 -6.17 -8.45 -8.95
C PRO A 33 -5.34 -7.27 -9.49
N THR A 34 -4.52 -6.60 -8.65
CA THR A 34 -3.65 -5.49 -9.09
C THR A 34 -2.32 -5.41 -8.33
N MET A 35 -1.35 -4.66 -8.86
CA MET A 35 -0.06 -4.45 -8.18
C MET A 35 -0.16 -3.58 -6.92
N SER A 36 -1.21 -2.77 -6.77
CA SER A 36 -1.37 -1.95 -5.56
C SER A 36 -1.61 -2.82 -4.32
N GLU A 37 -2.10 -4.05 -4.49
CA GLU A 37 -2.18 -5.02 -3.39
C GLU A 37 -0.81 -5.28 -2.73
N ALA A 38 0.30 -5.15 -3.46
CA ALA A 38 1.64 -5.25 -2.87
C ALA A 38 1.95 -4.09 -1.91
N VAL A 39 1.46 -2.88 -2.20
CA VAL A 39 1.58 -1.72 -1.30
C VAL A 39 0.75 -1.95 -0.04
N LYS A 40 -0.47 -2.47 -0.19
CA LYS A 40 -1.33 -2.88 0.93
C LYS A 40 -0.65 -3.91 1.83
N GLU A 41 -0.11 -4.99 1.27
CA GLU A 41 0.56 -6.04 2.04
C GLU A 41 1.84 -5.51 2.73
N ALA A 42 2.59 -4.63 2.09
CA ALA A 42 3.74 -3.97 2.71
C ALA A 42 3.33 -3.04 3.87
N ALA A 43 2.22 -2.32 3.73
CA ALA A 43 1.65 -1.50 4.80
C ALA A 43 1.16 -2.38 5.96
N MET A 44 0.49 -3.50 5.66
CA MET A 44 0.09 -4.50 6.67
C MET A 44 1.31 -5.10 7.37
N ALA A 45 2.41 -5.37 6.68
CA ALA A 45 3.64 -5.86 7.30
C ALA A 45 4.33 -4.83 8.22
N THR A 46 4.07 -3.54 8.02
CA THR A 46 4.61 -2.47 8.86
C THR A 46 3.72 -2.22 10.08
N TYR A 47 2.40 -2.36 9.92
CA TYR A 47 1.41 -2.10 10.96
C TYR A 47 1.08 -3.33 11.81
N ASP A 48 0.85 -4.49 11.19
CA ASP A 48 0.42 -5.73 11.82
C ASP A 48 0.89 -6.97 11.02
N LYS A 49 -0.03 -7.84 10.57
CA LYS A 49 0.28 -9.11 9.89
C LYS A 49 -0.28 -9.14 8.46
N PRO A 50 0.58 -9.30 7.43
CA PRO A 50 0.17 -9.48 6.05
C PRO A 50 -0.49 -10.85 5.84
N ILE A 51 -1.32 -10.95 4.80
CA ILE A 51 -2.06 -12.18 4.46
C ILE A 51 -1.29 -13.03 3.45
N HIS A 52 -0.53 -12.38 2.55
CA HIS A 52 0.05 -13.03 1.37
C HIS A 52 1.59 -12.95 1.32
N ILE A 53 2.25 -12.83 2.48
CA ILE A 53 3.71 -12.92 2.64
C ILE A 53 4.11 -14.29 3.18
#